data_AF-A0A5R9KK08-F1
#
_entry.id   AF-A0A5R9KK08-F1
#
_cell.length_a   1.000
_cell.length_b   1.000
_cell.length_c   1.000
_cell.angle_alpha   90.00
_cell.angle_beta   90.00
_cell.angle_gamma   90.00
#
_symmetry.space_group_name_H-M   'P 1'
#
loop_
_entity.id
_entity.type
_entity.pdbx_description
1 polymer ?
#
loop_
_entity_poly.entity_id
_entity_poly.type
_entity_poly.pdbx_seq_one_letter_code
_entity_poly.pdbx_strand_id
1 'polypeptide(L)'
;MEQVNQEFLNRIKGRYTEKYATAMDDWTAIILHEVSEAVGVIRRENSSKLSEGIKEINEASEKIKGQVQQVHFDNQKQAFFYGLGRHLLYGLTSTIGICSVIWIYTTQTDFSDKLEFVNQHPSIEKFQSIYLNGKTISENGYEFLVVYPRKEGNIEFARNYLYDKENNRVLIPIGTE
;
A
#
# COMPACT_ATOMS: atom_id res chain seq x y z
N MET A 1 42.11 -3.08 -59.54
CA MET A 1 42.28 -4.53 -59.48
C MET A 1 43.61 -4.78 -58.79
N GLU A 2 43.57 -5.21 -57.54
CA GLU A 2 44.75 -5.60 -56.79
C GLU A 2 45.43 -6.76 -57.53
N GLN A 3 46.76 -6.72 -57.70
CA GLN A 3 47.48 -7.75 -58.44
C GLN A 3 47.28 -9.09 -57.73
N VAL A 4 46.60 -10.03 -58.38
CA VAL A 4 46.34 -11.37 -57.84
C VAL A 4 47.70 -12.02 -57.53
N ASN A 5 47.92 -12.32 -56.25
CA ASN A 5 49.20 -12.88 -55.79
C ASN A 5 49.41 -14.28 -56.40
N GLN A 6 50.40 -14.40 -57.29
CA GLN A 6 50.69 -15.63 -58.01
C GLN A 6 51.08 -16.79 -57.09
N GLU A 7 51.69 -16.51 -55.93
CA GLU A 7 52.03 -17.54 -54.96
C GLU A 7 50.79 -18.22 -54.39
N PHE A 8 49.71 -17.46 -54.19
CA PHE A 8 48.46 -18.00 -53.66
C PHE A 8 47.72 -18.83 -54.70
N LEU A 9 47.71 -18.39 -55.97
CA LEU A 9 47.16 -19.18 -57.08
C LEU A 9 47.90 -20.50 -57.24
N ASN A 10 49.23 -20.49 -57.20
CA ASN A 10 50.04 -21.70 -57.27
C ASN A 10 49.78 -22.64 -56.09
N ARG A 11 49.52 -22.09 -54.90
CA ARG A 11 49.12 -22.87 -53.72
C ARG A 11 47.74 -23.50 -53.87
N ILE A 12 46.76 -22.78 -54.43
CA ILE A 12 45.42 -23.34 -54.72
C ILE A 12 45.55 -24.48 -55.73
N LYS A 13 46.25 -24.25 -56.84
CA LYS A 13 46.47 -25.25 -57.89
C LYS A 13 47.20 -26.48 -57.33
N GLY A 14 48.21 -26.29 -56.49
CA GLY A 14 48.95 -27.37 -55.84
C GLY A 14 48.06 -28.23 -54.95
N ARG A 15 47.25 -27.62 -54.07
CA ARG A 15 46.31 -28.34 -53.19
C ARG A 15 45.20 -29.05 -53.97
N TYR A 16 44.71 -28.45 -55.05
CA TYR A 16 43.71 -29.07 -55.90
C TYR A 16 44.29 -30.29 -56.61
N THR A 17 45.48 -30.15 -57.19
CA THR A 17 46.17 -31.24 -57.88
C THR A 17 46.52 -32.38 -56.92
N GLU A 18 46.93 -32.06 -55.69
CA GLU A 18 47.14 -33.05 -54.62
C GLU A 18 45.85 -33.81 -54.28
N LYS A 19 44.72 -33.11 -54.16
CA LYS A 19 43.45 -33.69 -53.72
C LYS A 19 42.72 -34.49 -54.82
N TYR A 20 42.83 -34.05 -56.07
CA TYR A 20 42.05 -34.59 -57.19
C TYR A 20 42.90 -35.20 -58.31
N ALA A 21 44.24 -35.27 -58.12
CA ALA A 21 45.20 -35.79 -59.08
C ALA A 21 45.10 -35.18 -60.50
N THR A 22 44.48 -34.01 -60.62
CA THR A 22 44.16 -33.35 -61.88
C THR A 22 44.69 -31.93 -61.84
N ALA A 23 45.37 -31.51 -62.91
CA ALA A 23 45.91 -30.16 -63.01
C ALA A 23 44.76 -29.14 -63.13
N MET A 24 44.85 -28.08 -62.34
CA MET A 24 43.87 -27.01 -62.30
C MET A 24 44.25 -25.87 -63.25
N ASP A 25 43.29 -25.39 -64.05
CA ASP A 25 43.51 -24.25 -64.91
C ASP A 25 43.53 -22.91 -64.15
N ASP A 26 44.12 -21.91 -64.79
CA ASP A 26 44.37 -20.59 -64.21
C ASP A 26 43.08 -19.82 -63.90
N TRP A 27 42.05 -19.96 -64.75
CA TRP A 27 40.78 -19.27 -64.57
C TRP A 27 39.99 -19.83 -63.39
N THR A 28 39.93 -21.15 -63.26
CA THR A 28 39.30 -21.80 -62.10
C THR A 28 40.05 -21.44 -60.81
N ALA A 29 41.38 -21.31 -60.84
CA ALA A 29 42.16 -20.89 -59.68
C ALA A 29 41.83 -19.44 -59.25
N ILE A 30 41.68 -18.53 -60.21
CA ILE A 30 41.25 -17.15 -59.96
C ILE A 30 39.83 -17.10 -59.39
N ILE A 31 38.90 -17.89 -59.93
CA ILE A 31 37.51 -17.93 -59.41
C ILE A 31 37.48 -18.47 -57.98
N LEU A 32 38.22 -19.55 -57.68
CA LEU A 32 38.29 -20.07 -56.32
C LEU A 32 38.92 -19.08 -55.34
N HIS A 33 39.89 -18.28 -55.80
CA HIS A 33 40.46 -17.19 -55.01
C HIS A 33 39.38 -16.17 -54.64
N GLU A 34 38.66 -15.63 -55.62
CA GLU A 34 37.60 -14.63 -55.40
C GLU A 34 36.46 -15.16 -54.52
N VAL A 35 36.04 -16.41 -54.74
CA VAL A 35 35.04 -17.07 -53.88
C VAL A 35 35.55 -17.22 -52.44
N SER A 36 36.81 -17.60 -52.26
CA SER A 36 37.39 -17.74 -50.92
C SER A 36 37.49 -16.41 -50.19
N GLU A 37 37.76 -15.33 -50.92
CA GLU A 37 37.82 -13.97 -50.39
C GLU A 37 36.43 -13.47 -49.99
N ALA A 38 35.44 -13.63 -50.88
CA ALA A 38 34.05 -13.27 -50.62
C ALA A 38 33.47 -14.02 -49.40
N VAL A 39 33.72 -15.33 -49.30
CA VAL A 39 33.31 -16.13 -48.14
C VAL A 39 34.06 -15.69 -46.87
N GLY A 40 35.33 -15.31 -46.99
CA GLY A 40 36.12 -14.76 -45.89
C GLY A 40 35.53 -13.46 -45.34
N VAL A 41 35.09 -12.55 -46.21
CA VAL A 41 34.43 -11.29 -45.84
C VAL A 41 33.09 -11.57 -45.13
N ILE A 42 32.24 -12.41 -45.71
CA ILE A 42 30.93 -12.78 -45.11
C ILE A 42 31.12 -13.43 -43.73
N ARG A 43 32.13 -14.30 -43.60
CA ARG A 43 32.43 -14.97 -42.31
C ARG A 43 32.88 -13.96 -41.26
N ARG A 44 33.72 -12.99 -41.61
CA ARG A 44 34.15 -11.94 -40.69
C ARG A 44 32.97 -11.08 -40.26
N GLU A 45 32.13 -10.65 -41.20
CA GLU A 45 30.95 -9.84 -40.91
C GLU A 45 29.93 -10.58 -40.02
N ASN A 46 29.68 -11.87 -40.28
CA ASN A 46 28.80 -12.66 -39.41
C ASN A 46 29.43 -12.90 -38.03
N SER A 47 30.74 -13.10 -37.95
CA SER A 47 31.41 -13.26 -36.65
C SER A 47 31.41 -11.98 -35.82
N SER A 48 31.56 -10.81 -36.46
CA SER A 48 31.49 -9.52 -35.76
C SER A 48 30.08 -9.25 -35.27
N LYS A 49 29.06 -9.44 -36.11
CA LYS A 49 27.64 -9.31 -35.71
C LYS A 49 27.26 -10.28 -34.59
N LEU A 50 27.75 -11.52 -34.64
CA LEU A 50 27.52 -12.49 -33.57
C LEU A 50 28.20 -12.06 -32.27
N SER A 51 29.43 -11.55 -32.34
CA SER A 51 30.15 -11.05 -31.17
C SER A 51 29.50 -9.82 -30.54
N GLU A 52 28.97 -8.91 -31.37
CA GLU A 52 28.19 -7.75 -30.93
C GLU A 52 26.89 -8.18 -30.26
N GLY A 53 26.13 -9.10 -30.88
CA GLY A 53 24.91 -9.64 -30.29
C GLY A 53 25.15 -10.36 -28.96
N ILE A 54 26.23 -11.13 -28.83
CA ILE A 54 26.62 -11.76 -27.55
C ILE A 54 26.93 -10.70 -26.50
N LYS A 55 27.61 -9.62 -26.88
CA LYS A 55 27.94 -8.52 -25.96
C LYS A 55 26.68 -7.80 -25.49
N GLU A 56 25.75 -7.49 -26.38
CA GLU A 56 24.46 -6.88 -26.04
C GLU A 56 23.62 -7.76 -25.11
N ILE A 57 23.58 -9.07 -25.36
CA ILE A 57 22.89 -10.03 -24.49
C ILE A 57 23.54 -10.03 -23.10
N ASN A 58 24.87 -9.99 -23.04
CA ASN A 58 25.58 -10.01 -21.77
C ASN A 58 25.39 -8.71 -20.98
N GLU A 59 25.42 -7.54 -21.65
CA GLU A 59 25.11 -6.24 -21.05
C GLU A 59 23.65 -6.18 -20.56
N ALA A 60 22.71 -6.73 -21.31
CA ALA A 60 21.31 -6.85 -20.89
C ALA A 60 21.17 -7.78 -19.67
N SER A 61 21.88 -8.92 -19.67
CA SER A 61 21.89 -9.88 -18.57
C SER A 61 22.47 -9.29 -17.29
N GLU A 62 23.59 -8.56 -17.37
CA GLU A 62 24.19 -7.86 -16.24
C GLU A 62 23.26 -6.78 -15.68
N LYS A 63 22.59 -6.02 -16.56
CA LYS A 63 21.61 -5.01 -16.15
C LYS A 63 20.40 -5.62 -15.43
N ILE A 64 19.90 -6.76 -15.91
CA ILE A 64 18.81 -7.50 -15.25
C ILE A 64 19.27 -8.02 -13.89
N LYS A 65 20.46 -8.60 -13.81
CA LYS A 65 21.05 -9.11 -12.56
C LYS A 65 21.26 -8.00 -11.53
N GLY A 66 21.63 -6.80 -11.97
CA GLY A 66 21.80 -5.63 -11.10
C GLY A 66 20.49 -5.00 -10.62
N GLN A 67 19.42 -5.08 -11.42
CA GLN A 67 18.12 -4.48 -11.08
C GLN A 67 17.24 -5.38 -10.22
N VAL A 68 17.36 -6.70 -10.36
CA VAL A 68 16.59 -7.65 -9.56
C VAL A 68 17.47 -8.15 -8.42
N GLN A 69 17.35 -7.50 -7.26
CA GLN A 69 17.81 -8.07 -5.99
C GLN A 69 16.94 -9.30 -5.69
N GLN A 70 17.25 -10.42 -6.36
CA GLN A 70 16.60 -11.70 -6.12
C GLN A 70 17.10 -12.22 -4.78
N VAL A 71 16.34 -11.93 -3.72
CA VAL A 71 16.53 -12.62 -2.45
C VAL A 71 15.95 -14.01 -2.63
N HIS A 72 16.81 -14.99 -2.84
CA HIS A 72 16.43 -16.39 -2.87
C HIS A 72 16.24 -16.88 -1.44
N PHE A 73 15.08 -17.46 -1.13
CA PHE A 73 14.80 -18.04 0.17
C PHE A 73 14.66 -19.56 0.02
N ASP A 74 15.50 -20.32 0.70
CA ASP A 74 15.43 -21.79 0.71
C ASP A 74 14.18 -22.31 1.43
N ASN A 75 13.53 -21.48 2.25
CA ASN A 75 12.41 -21.88 3.09
C ASN A 75 11.29 -20.83 3.05
N GLN A 76 10.05 -21.30 2.86
CA GLN A 76 8.84 -20.47 2.88
C GLN A 76 8.72 -19.63 4.16
N LYS A 77 9.16 -20.17 5.31
CA LYS A 77 9.16 -19.43 6.58
C LYS A 77 10.12 -18.24 6.54
N GLN A 78 11.30 -18.38 5.93
CA GLN A 78 12.27 -17.29 5.83
C GLN A 78 11.76 -16.18 4.90
N ALA A 79 11.13 -16.55 3.79
CA ALA A 79 10.47 -15.58 2.90
C ALA A 79 9.37 -14.80 3.63
N PHE A 80 8.57 -15.49 4.45
CA PHE A 80 7.53 -14.85 5.25
C PHE A 80 8.12 -13.89 6.30
N PHE A 81 9.10 -14.31 7.09
CA PHE A 81 9.73 -13.44 8.11
C PHE A 81 10.47 -12.25 7.48
N TYR A 82 11.09 -12.44 6.32
CA TYR A 82 11.75 -11.36 5.59
C TYR A 82 10.74 -10.33 5.07
N GLY A 83 9.65 -10.80 4.45
CA GLY A 83 8.55 -9.94 4.01
C GLY A 83 7.91 -9.22 5.17
N LEU A 84 7.64 -9.94 6.26
CA LEU A 84 7.07 -9.37 7.48
C LEU A 84 8.02 -8.30 8.03
N GLY A 85 9.30 -8.59 8.25
CA GLY A 85 10.27 -7.63 8.78
C GLY A 85 10.43 -6.36 7.93
N ARG A 86 10.39 -6.47 6.60
CA ARG A 86 10.49 -5.32 5.69
C ARG A 86 9.25 -4.42 5.73
N HIS A 87 8.07 -5.01 5.95
CA HIS A 87 6.80 -4.28 5.89
C HIS A 87 6.19 -3.98 7.27
N LEU A 88 6.73 -4.56 8.35
CA LEU A 88 6.17 -4.42 9.70
C LEU A 88 6.17 -2.98 10.18
N LEU A 89 7.27 -2.24 9.96
CA LEU A 89 7.37 -0.84 10.37
C LEU A 89 6.36 0.04 9.63
N TYR A 90 6.21 -0.15 8.31
CA TYR A 90 5.23 0.59 7.51
C TYR A 90 3.78 0.24 7.87
N GLY A 91 3.51 -1.04 8.15
CA GLY A 91 2.20 -1.49 8.61
C GLY A 91 1.85 -0.91 9.98
N LEU A 92 2.80 -0.90 10.92
CA LEU A 92 2.61 -0.38 12.27
C LEU A 92 2.36 1.14 12.25
N THR A 93 3.14 1.91 11.48
CA THR A 93 2.93 3.36 11.37
C THR A 93 1.59 3.69 10.73
N SER A 94 1.19 2.95 9.69
CA SER A 94 -0.14 3.11 9.07
C SER A 94 -1.26 2.81 10.06
N THR A 95 -1.11 1.75 10.86
CA THR A 95 -2.15 1.34 11.82
C THR A 95 -2.31 2.37 12.94
N ILE A 96 -1.19 2.85 13.48
CA ILE A 96 -1.18 3.90 14.51
C ILE A 96 -1.80 5.19 13.96
N GLY A 97 -1.44 5.59 12.73
CA GLY A 97 -2.01 6.78 12.09
C GLY A 97 -3.53 6.70 11.93
N ILE A 98 -4.05 5.56 11.46
CA ILE A 98 -5.49 5.35 11.31
C ILE A 98 -6.20 5.40 12.68
N CYS A 99 -5.65 4.72 13.70
CA CYS A 99 -6.20 4.75 15.05
C CYS A 99 -6.21 6.18 15.63
N SER A 100 -5.16 6.97 15.42
CA SER A 100 -5.09 8.35 15.87
C SER A 100 -6.14 9.24 15.20
N VAL A 101 -6.37 9.07 13.89
CA VAL A 101 -7.40 9.83 13.16
C VAL A 101 -8.80 9.50 13.66
N ILE A 102 -9.10 8.20 13.85
CA ILE A 102 -10.40 7.76 14.38
C ILE A 102 -10.63 8.30 15.79
N TRP A 103 -9.59 8.26 16.64
CA TRP A 103 -9.68 8.76 18.00
C TRP A 103 -9.94 10.27 18.06
N ILE A 104 -9.24 11.06 17.23
CA ILE A 104 -9.46 12.51 17.14
C ILE A 104 -10.88 12.80 16.65
N TYR A 105 -11.34 12.12 15.60
CA TYR A 105 -12.67 12.33 15.05
C TYR A 105 -13.77 12.01 16.07
N THR A 106 -13.67 10.85 16.73
CA THR A 106 -14.64 10.43 17.76
C THR A 106 -14.64 11.36 18.96
N THR A 107 -13.46 11.80 19.40
CA THR A 107 -13.36 12.74 20.52
C THR A 107 -13.98 14.10 20.15
N GLN A 108 -13.76 14.57 18.92
CA GLN A 108 -14.29 15.85 18.47
C GLN A 108 -15.82 15.84 18.31
N THR A 109 -16.39 14.73 17.84
CA THR A 109 -17.86 14.55 17.77
C THR A 109 -18.45 14.49 19.18
N ASP A 110 -17.87 13.68 20.07
CA ASP A 110 -18.35 13.56 21.46
C ASP A 110 -18.31 14.88 22.23
N PHE A 111 -17.26 15.70 22.00
CA PHE A 111 -17.18 17.03 22.59
C PHE A 111 -18.20 17.98 21.99
N SER A 112 -18.42 17.94 20.68
CA SER A 112 -19.38 18.83 20.00
C SER A 112 -20.81 18.54 20.45
N ASP A 113 -21.20 17.26 20.54
CA ASP A 113 -22.53 16.85 20.97
C ASP A 113 -22.81 17.24 22.43
N LYS A 114 -21.81 17.05 23.31
CA LYS A 114 -21.93 17.47 24.72
C LYS A 114 -21.99 18.99 24.86
N LEU A 115 -21.22 19.73 24.06
CA LEU A 115 -21.22 21.19 24.09
C LEU A 115 -22.55 21.75 23.55
N GLU A 116 -23.11 21.12 22.53
CA GLU A 116 -24.43 21.47 22.01
C GLU A 116 -25.52 21.23 23.05
N PHE A 117 -25.52 20.08 23.72
CA PHE A 117 -26.47 19.79 24.82
C PHE A 117 -26.40 20.81 25.97
N VAL A 118 -25.18 21.20 26.38
CA VAL A 118 -24.99 22.21 27.43
C VAL A 118 -25.45 23.59 26.98
N ASN A 119 -25.16 23.97 25.73
CA ASN A 119 -25.57 25.27 25.18
C ASN A 119 -27.08 25.39 24.97
N GLN A 120 -27.75 24.31 24.57
CA GLN A 120 -29.20 24.31 24.37
C GLN A 120 -29.96 24.44 25.70
N HIS A 121 -29.36 24.03 26.82
CA HIS A 121 -30.02 24.01 28.12
C HIS A 121 -29.18 24.72 29.20
N PRO A 122 -29.06 26.06 29.13
CA PRO A 122 -28.25 26.86 30.06
C PRO A 122 -28.73 26.81 31.52
N SER A 123 -29.90 26.25 31.78
CA SER A 123 -30.44 26.01 33.12
C SER A 123 -30.07 24.65 33.72
N ILE A 124 -29.38 23.75 33.00
CA ILE A 124 -29.04 22.40 33.47
C ILE A 124 -28.22 22.41 34.77
N GLU A 125 -27.30 23.34 34.95
CA GLU A 125 -26.52 23.44 36.19
C GLU A 125 -27.41 23.67 37.42
N LYS A 126 -28.54 24.39 37.26
CA LYS A 126 -29.52 24.60 38.33
C LYS A 126 -30.36 23.34 38.62
N PHE A 127 -30.51 22.46 37.63
CA PHE A 127 -31.21 21.18 37.75
C PHE A 127 -30.27 20.01 38.12
N GLN A 128 -28.95 20.21 38.16
CA GLN A 128 -27.98 19.17 38.50
C GLN A 128 -28.25 18.55 39.89
N SER A 129 -28.71 19.37 40.84
CA SER A 129 -29.10 18.91 42.18
C SER A 129 -30.35 18.01 42.17
N ILE A 130 -31.29 18.27 41.26
CA ILE A 130 -32.51 17.50 41.04
C ILE A 130 -32.19 16.21 40.28
N TYR A 131 -31.31 16.25 39.28
CA TYR A 131 -30.91 15.06 38.53
C TYR A 131 -30.07 14.07 39.37
N LEU A 132 -29.16 14.56 40.21
CA LEU A 132 -28.28 13.71 41.01
C LEU A 132 -28.93 13.15 42.28
N ASN A 133 -29.87 13.87 42.88
CA ASN A 133 -30.47 13.50 44.17
C ASN A 133 -32.00 13.36 44.13
N GLY A 134 -32.62 13.65 42.99
CA GLY A 134 -34.06 13.53 42.81
C GLY A 134 -34.48 12.06 42.84
N LYS A 135 -35.44 11.76 43.71
CA LYS A 135 -36.13 10.48 43.70
C LYS A 135 -37.41 10.65 42.89
N THR A 136 -37.59 9.83 41.85
CA THR A 136 -38.86 9.73 41.16
C THR A 136 -39.67 8.58 41.75
N ILE A 137 -40.99 8.76 41.79
CA ILE A 137 -41.95 7.72 42.19
C ILE A 137 -42.98 7.62 41.08
N SER A 138 -43.28 6.39 40.66
CA SER A 138 -44.35 6.12 39.70
C SER A 138 -45.58 5.61 40.46
N GLU A 139 -46.68 6.36 40.38
CA GLU A 139 -47.97 5.97 40.96
C GLU A 139 -49.07 6.20 39.91
N ASN A 140 -49.94 5.20 39.71
CA ASN A 140 -51.08 5.26 38.79
C ASN A 140 -50.76 5.64 37.34
N GLY A 141 -49.57 5.27 36.83
CA GLY A 141 -49.17 5.56 35.44
C GLY A 141 -48.59 6.97 35.22
N TYR A 142 -48.35 7.72 36.29
CA TYR A 142 -47.73 9.04 36.24
C TYR A 142 -46.39 9.02 36.99
N GLU A 143 -45.39 9.71 36.44
CA GLU A 143 -44.09 9.89 37.09
C GLU A 143 -44.05 11.23 37.84
N PHE A 144 -43.68 11.16 39.11
CA PHE A 144 -43.62 12.30 40.01
C PHE A 144 -42.21 12.51 40.54
N LEU A 145 -41.77 13.77 40.54
CA LEU A 145 -40.55 14.18 41.24
C LEU A 145 -40.86 14.45 42.71
N VAL A 146 -40.18 13.74 43.62
CA VAL A 146 -40.31 13.96 45.06
C VAL A 146 -39.44 15.13 45.49
N VAL A 147 -40.07 16.21 45.96
CA VAL A 147 -39.39 17.37 46.53
C VAL A 147 -39.83 17.58 47.98
N TYR A 148 -38.85 17.80 48.85
CA TYR A 148 -39.08 18.11 50.27
C TYR A 148 -39.29 19.62 50.45
N PRO A 149 -40.34 20.06 51.16
CA PRO A 149 -40.58 21.47 51.39
C PRO A 149 -39.49 22.07 52.29
N ARG A 150 -38.88 23.18 51.84
CA ARG A 150 -37.94 23.97 52.65
C ARG A 150 -38.73 24.92 53.54
N LYS A 151 -38.35 25.03 54.82
CA LYS A 151 -39.13 25.70 55.87
C LYS A 151 -39.25 27.23 55.77
N GLU A 152 -38.54 27.92 54.87
CA GLU A 152 -38.59 29.38 54.79
C GLU A 152 -38.49 29.91 53.35
N GLY A 153 -39.33 30.90 53.05
CA GLY A 153 -39.35 31.67 51.81
C GLY A 153 -40.67 31.53 51.05
N ASN A 154 -41.29 32.67 50.69
CA ASN A 154 -42.40 32.72 49.74
C ASN A 154 -41.91 32.21 48.38
N ILE A 155 -42.23 30.97 48.05
CA ILE A 155 -41.91 30.36 46.77
C ILE A 155 -43.24 30.13 46.05
N GLU A 156 -43.41 30.76 44.89
CA GLU A 156 -44.48 30.42 43.96
C GLU A 156 -44.18 29.04 43.37
N PHE A 157 -44.82 28.01 43.93
CA PHE A 157 -44.74 26.65 43.41
C PHE A 157 -45.44 26.55 42.05
N ALA A 158 -44.95 25.64 41.21
CA ALA A 158 -45.53 25.34 39.90
C ALA A 158 -47.05 25.16 39.99
N ARG A 159 -47.78 25.66 38.98
CA ARG A 159 -49.25 25.81 38.98
C ARG A 159 -50.05 24.53 39.27
N ASN A 160 -49.43 23.35 39.18
CA ASN A 160 -50.03 22.06 39.49
C ASN A 160 -49.07 21.25 40.40
N TYR A 161 -49.42 21.08 41.68
CA TYR A 161 -48.72 20.19 42.60
C TYR A 161 -49.73 19.39 43.42
N LEU A 162 -49.34 18.17 43.83
CA LEU A 162 -50.11 17.35 44.75
C LEU A 162 -49.35 17.29 46.08
N TYR A 163 -50.03 17.64 47.17
CA TYR A 163 -49.45 17.54 48.51
C TYR A 163 -49.90 16.23 49.16
N ASP A 164 -48.94 15.34 49.38
CA ASP A 164 -49.15 14.11 50.12
C ASP A 164 -49.00 14.40 51.61
N LYS A 165 -50.15 14.44 52.31
CA LYS A 165 -50.25 14.76 53.73
C LYS A 165 -49.74 13.62 54.62
N GLU A 166 -49.76 12.37 54.14
CA GLU A 166 -49.32 11.22 54.95
C GLU A 166 -47.80 11.19 55.10
N ASN A 167 -47.08 11.53 54.05
CA ASN A 167 -45.61 11.52 54.03
C ASN A 167 -44.97 12.91 54.09
N ASN A 168 -45.78 13.96 54.25
CA ASN A 168 -45.36 15.37 54.29
C ASN A 168 -44.42 15.76 53.12
N ARG A 169 -44.84 15.44 51.89
CA ARG A 169 -44.04 15.64 50.66
C ARG A 169 -44.87 16.29 49.56
N VAL A 170 -44.20 17.00 48.67
CA VAL A 170 -44.81 17.66 47.50
C VAL A 170 -44.44 16.86 46.25
N LEU A 171 -45.45 16.52 45.44
CA LEU A 171 -45.31 15.80 44.18
C LEU A 171 -45.56 16.78 43.03
N ILE A 172 -44.61 16.84 42.09
CA ILE A 172 -44.72 17.65 40.88
C ILE A 172 -44.80 16.71 39.68
N PRO A 173 -45.85 16.79 38.85
CA PRO A 173 -45.99 15.96 37.66
C PRO A 173 -44.96 16.40 36.60
N ILE A 174 -44.18 15.45 36.08
CA ILE A 174 -43.13 15.69 35.09
C ILE A 174 -43.41 15.07 33.71
N GLY A 175 -44.59 14.48 33.53
CA GLY A 175 -45.06 14.00 32.22
C GLY A 175 -46.30 13.12 32.33
N THR A 176 -46.95 12.94 31.19
CA THR A 176 -47.90 11.85 30.90
C THR A 176 -47.22 10.99 29.85
N GLU A 177 -47.24 9.67 30.00
CA GLU A 177 -47.04 8.77 28.85
C GLU A 177 -48.05 9.08 27.74
#